data_AF-G4TBT5-F1
#
_entry.id   AF-G4TBT5-F1
#
_cell.length_a   1.000
_cell.length_b   1.000
_cell.length_c   1.000
_cell.angle_alpha   90.00
_cell.angle_beta   90.00
_cell.angle_gamma   90.00
#
_symmetry.space_group_name_H-M   'P 1'
#
loop_
_entity.id
_entity.type
_entity.pdbx_description
1 polymer ?
#
loop_
_entity_poly.entity_id
_entity_poly.type
_entity_poly.pdbx_seq_one_letter_code
_entity_poly.pdbx_strand_id
1 'polypeptide(L)'
;MSTHAAHRQLFREFLRSGRARTRASRAPLVAHTRQLILSNSISVRGAEDMALFLKSQRTYKTLLDRYNPLRDLTAEEHIKATARRVGLDMPIEHEGSSSDSDTESQ
;
A
#
# COMPACT_ATOMS: atom_id res chain seq x y z
N MET A 1 -7.81 30.33 -16.65
CA MET A 1 -7.79 29.07 -15.86
C MET A 1 -9.03 29.04 -14.97
N SER A 2 -9.90 28.05 -15.09
CA SER A 2 -11.16 27.99 -14.31
C SER A 2 -10.85 27.61 -12.86
N THR A 3 -11.10 28.53 -11.92
CA THR A 3 -10.84 28.34 -10.47
C THR A 3 -11.49 27.05 -9.94
N HIS A 4 -12.74 26.82 -10.31
CA HIS A 4 -13.49 25.63 -9.93
C HIS A 4 -12.90 24.32 -10.49
N ALA A 5 -12.19 24.36 -11.63
CA ALA A 5 -11.60 23.17 -12.21
C ALA A 5 -10.47 22.61 -11.33
N ALA A 6 -9.56 23.48 -10.86
CA ALA A 6 -8.45 23.09 -9.99
C ALA A 6 -8.94 22.51 -8.66
N HIS A 7 -9.92 23.17 -8.01
CA HIS A 7 -10.50 22.66 -6.76
C HIS A 7 -11.24 21.32 -6.94
N ARG A 8 -11.97 21.15 -8.05
CA ARG A 8 -12.61 19.87 -8.38
C ARG A 8 -11.58 18.77 -8.59
N GLN A 9 -10.47 19.08 -9.25
CA GLN A 9 -9.38 18.13 -9.46
C GLN A 9 -8.75 17.71 -8.13
N LEU A 10 -8.41 18.65 -7.26
CA LEU A 10 -7.93 18.36 -5.91
C LEU A 10 -8.90 17.44 -5.17
N PHE A 11 -10.18 17.80 -5.13
CA PHE A 11 -11.18 17.02 -4.41
C PHE A 11 -11.31 15.59 -4.95
N ARG A 12 -11.25 15.41 -6.28
CA ARG A 12 -11.22 14.09 -6.91
C ARG A 12 -10.00 13.29 -6.53
N GLU A 13 -8.81 13.90 -6.53
CA GLU A 13 -7.58 13.21 -6.14
C GLU A 13 -7.55 12.87 -4.65
N PHE A 14 -8.12 13.72 -3.79
CA PHE A 14 -8.31 13.45 -2.37
C PHE A 14 -9.24 12.27 -2.12
N LEU A 15 -10.37 12.21 -2.82
CA LEU A 15 -11.30 11.07 -2.72
C LEU A 15 -10.66 9.77 -3.23
N ARG A 16 -9.82 9.87 -4.26
CA ARG A 16 -9.10 8.74 -4.86
C ARG A 16 -8.00 8.20 -3.94
N SER A 17 -7.22 9.08 -3.29
CA SER A 17 -6.19 8.68 -2.33
C SER A 17 -6.79 8.11 -1.03
N GLY A 18 -7.97 8.57 -0.63
CA GLY A 18 -8.65 8.12 0.58
C GLY A 18 -9.41 6.79 0.49
N ARG A 19 -9.39 6.07 -0.65
CA ARG A 19 -10.20 4.85 -0.84
C ARG A 19 -9.83 3.69 0.07
N ALA A 20 -8.59 3.63 0.55
CA ALA A 20 -8.14 2.59 1.47
C ALA A 20 -8.65 2.79 2.91
N ARG A 21 -9.20 3.96 3.25
CA ARG A 21 -9.74 4.25 4.59
C ARG A 21 -11.21 3.87 4.68
N THR A 22 -11.65 3.47 5.86
CA THR A 22 -13.07 3.22 6.14
C THR A 22 -13.90 4.50 5.93
N ARG A 23 -15.18 4.35 5.58
CA ARG A 23 -16.07 5.49 5.33
C ARG A 23 -16.18 6.41 6.55
N ALA A 24 -16.23 5.83 7.75
CA ALA A 24 -16.31 6.57 9.02
C ALA A 24 -15.09 7.47 9.24
N SER A 25 -13.87 6.93 9.06
CA SER A 25 -12.63 7.71 9.19
C SER A 25 -12.49 8.78 8.09
N ARG A 26 -13.02 8.52 6.89
CA ARG A 26 -12.92 9.43 5.75
C ARG A 26 -13.92 10.59 5.78
N ALA A 27 -15.11 10.38 6.34
CA ALA A 27 -16.20 11.36 6.34
C ALA A 27 -15.81 12.76 6.89
N PRO A 28 -15.18 12.89 8.08
CA PRO A 28 -14.82 14.21 8.62
C PRO A 28 -13.79 14.93 7.76
N LEU A 29 -12.81 14.21 7.21
CA LEU A 29 -11.78 14.81 6.35
C LEU A 29 -12.36 15.31 5.01
N VAL A 30 -13.31 14.58 4.44
CA VAL A 30 -14.01 15.00 3.22
C VAL A 30 -14.87 16.23 3.49
N ALA A 31 -15.56 16.30 4.63
CA ALA A 31 -16.32 17.47 5.02
C ALA A 31 -15.42 18.70 5.21
N HIS A 32 -14.30 18.53 5.91
CA HIS A 32 -13.35 19.62 6.15
C HIS A 32 -12.69 20.13 4.87
N THR A 33 -12.18 19.24 4.01
CA THR A 33 -11.60 19.64 2.71
C THR A 33 -12.62 20.35 1.81
N ARG A 34 -13.87 19.90 1.83
CA ARG A 34 -14.97 20.60 1.13
C ARG A 34 -15.19 22.00 1.68
N GLN A 35 -15.17 22.17 3.00
CA GLN A 35 -15.31 23.48 3.65
C GLN A 35 -14.17 24.42 3.25
N LEU A 36 -12.92 23.96 3.24
CA LEU A 36 -11.75 24.76 2.81
C LEU A 36 -11.86 25.22 1.34
N ILE A 37 -12.40 24.37 0.47
CA ILE A 37 -12.65 24.73 -0.94
C ILE A 37 -13.77 25.77 -1.04
N LEU A 38 -14.85 25.61 -0.29
CA LEU A 38 -16.00 26.53 -0.31
C LEU A 38 -15.66 27.89 0.29
N SER A 39 -14.82 27.93 1.34
CA SER A 39 -14.31 29.18 1.91
C SER A 39 -13.24 29.85 1.04
N ASN A 40 -12.87 29.24 -0.10
CA ASN A 40 -11.84 29.72 -1.01
C ASN A 40 -10.50 29.99 -0.30
N SER A 41 -10.19 29.21 0.75
CA SER A 41 -8.97 29.37 1.55
C SER A 41 -7.72 28.82 0.86
N ILE A 42 -7.89 28.18 -0.29
CA ILE A 42 -6.84 27.52 -1.07
C ILE A 42 -6.73 28.30 -2.39
N SER A 43 -5.52 28.71 -2.76
CA SER A 43 -5.28 29.32 -4.07
C SER A 43 -5.36 28.28 -5.20
N VAL A 44 -5.66 28.72 -6.43
CA VAL A 44 -5.72 27.82 -7.60
C VAL A 44 -4.41 27.03 -7.78
N ARG A 45 -3.27 27.72 -7.68
CA ARG A 45 -1.93 27.12 -7.73
C ARG A 45 -1.75 26.08 -6.62
N GLY A 46 -2.10 26.41 -5.38
CA GLY A 46 -2.00 25.48 -4.26
C GLY A 46 -2.90 24.26 -4.45
N ALA A 47 -4.06 24.42 -5.08
CA ALA A 47 -4.94 23.30 -5.39
C ALA A 47 -4.32 22.35 -6.42
N GLU A 48 -3.65 22.87 -7.44
CA GLU A 48 -2.93 22.10 -8.46
C GLU A 48 -1.73 21.36 -7.85
N ASP A 49 -0.93 22.05 -7.03
CA ASP A 49 0.24 21.47 -6.36
C ASP A 49 -0.17 20.33 -5.41
N MET A 50 -1.25 20.52 -4.64
CA MET A 50 -1.80 19.45 -3.79
C MET A 50 -2.34 18.28 -4.58
N ALA A 51 -3.03 18.53 -5.71
CA ALA A 51 -3.51 17.45 -6.58
C ALA A 51 -2.34 16.63 -7.15
N LEU A 52 -1.25 17.31 -7.56
CA LEU A 52 -0.03 16.67 -8.04
C LEU A 52 0.63 15.84 -6.95
N PHE A 53 0.76 16.37 -5.73
CA PHE A 53 1.31 15.66 -4.58
C PHE A 53 0.50 14.39 -4.24
N LEU A 54 -0.84 14.46 -4.22
CA LEU A 54 -1.68 13.29 -3.96
C LEU A 54 -1.57 12.22 -5.07
N LYS A 55 -1.26 12.62 -6.30
CA LYS A 55 -0.97 11.70 -7.40
C LYS A 55 0.41 11.07 -7.26
N SER A 56 1.44 11.84 -6.94
CA SER A 56 2.79 11.32 -6.74
C SER A 56 2.85 10.36 -5.54
N GLN A 57 2.15 10.67 -4.44
CA GLN A 57 2.13 9.80 -3.25
C GLN A 57 1.58 8.39 -3.53
N ARG A 58 0.56 8.29 -4.40
CA ARG A 58 0.03 6.97 -4.80
C ARG A 58 1.03 6.20 -5.64
N THR A 59 1.69 6.89 -6.57
CA THR A 59 2.73 6.30 -7.43
C THR A 59 3.92 5.84 -6.59
N TYR A 60 4.34 6.67 -5.64
CA TYR A 60 5.40 6.35 -4.67
C TYR A 60 5.05 5.09 -3.89
N LYS A 61 3.83 4.97 -3.36
CA LYS A 61 3.38 3.74 -2.68
C LYS A 61 3.51 2.52 -3.59
N THR A 62 3.01 2.59 -4.83
CA THR A 62 3.09 1.47 -5.78
C THR A 62 4.52 1.07 -6.12
N LEU A 63 5.41 2.05 -6.33
CA LEU A 63 6.83 1.77 -6.60
C LEU A 63 7.48 1.10 -5.40
N LEU A 64 7.13 1.56 -4.22
CA LEU A 64 7.71 1.04 -3.01
C LEU A 64 7.29 -0.41 -2.74
N ASP A 65 6.00 -0.73 -2.91
CA ASP A 65 5.50 -2.09 -2.78
C ASP A 65 6.17 -3.04 -3.79
N ARG A 66 6.54 -2.55 -4.98
CA ARG A 66 7.20 -3.34 -6.04
C ARG A 66 8.68 -3.60 -5.77
N TYR A 67 9.41 -2.58 -5.35
CA TYR A 67 10.87 -2.64 -5.23
C TYR A 67 11.33 -2.96 -3.81
N ASN A 68 10.50 -2.75 -2.80
CA ASN A 68 10.81 -3.09 -1.41
C ASN A 68 9.61 -3.78 -0.70
N PRO A 69 9.28 -5.01 -1.10
CA PRO A 69 8.17 -5.76 -0.51
C PRO A 69 8.44 -6.23 0.93
N LEU A 70 9.70 -6.27 1.37
CA LEU A 70 10.09 -6.72 2.71
C LEU A 70 10.16 -5.56 3.73
N ARG A 71 9.75 -4.34 3.35
CA ARG A 71 9.91 -3.15 4.18
C ARG A 71 9.07 -3.17 5.47
N ASP A 72 7.95 -3.87 5.45
CA ASP A 72 7.03 -3.93 6.59
C ASP A 72 7.35 -5.11 7.53
N LEU A 73 8.38 -5.90 7.25
CA LEU A 73 8.82 -7.02 8.09
C LEU A 73 9.68 -6.54 9.25
N THR A 74 9.52 -7.17 10.40
CA THR A 74 10.46 -7.04 11.52
C THR A 74 11.83 -7.63 11.15
N ALA A 75 12.88 -7.25 11.88
CA ALA A 75 14.23 -7.74 11.60
C ALA A 75 14.31 -9.28 11.62
N GLU A 76 13.60 -9.92 12.53
CA GLU A 76 13.55 -11.39 12.65
C GLU A 76 12.87 -12.04 11.44
N GLU A 77 11.74 -11.50 10.99
CA GLU A 77 11.03 -11.98 9.80
C GLU A 77 11.85 -11.76 8.52
N HIS A 78 12.60 -10.65 8.46
CA HIS A 78 13.50 -10.36 7.35
C HIS A 78 14.66 -11.36 7.28
N ILE A 79 15.26 -11.71 8.42
CA ILE A 79 16.30 -12.75 8.52
C ILE A 79 15.73 -14.08 8.04
N LYS A 80 14.54 -14.47 8.50
CA LYS A 80 13.88 -15.72 8.08
C LYS A 80 13.54 -15.76 6.59
N ALA A 81 13.02 -14.66 6.04
CA ALA A 81 12.74 -14.55 4.60
C ALA A 81 14.01 -14.66 3.76
N THR A 82 15.12 -14.07 4.24
CA THR A 82 16.43 -14.17 3.59
C THR A 82 16.97 -15.59 3.71
N ALA A 83 16.88 -16.22 4.88
CA ALA A 83 17.32 -17.60 5.13
C ALA A 83 16.63 -18.59 4.19
N ARG A 84 15.31 -18.46 3.98
CA ARG A 84 14.56 -19.25 2.99
C ARG A 84 15.02 -19.01 1.56
N ARG A 85 15.34 -17.75 1.22
CA ARG A 85 15.75 -17.35 -0.13
C ARG A 85 17.17 -17.84 -0.47
N VAL A 86 18.06 -17.97 0.51
CA VAL A 86 19.45 -18.45 0.32
C VAL A 86 19.61 -19.96 0.59
N GLY A 87 18.53 -20.66 0.94
CA GLY A 87 18.56 -22.10 1.23
C GLY A 87 19.13 -22.47 2.61
N LEU A 88 19.19 -21.50 3.54
CA LEU A 88 19.57 -21.74 4.94
C LEU A 88 18.39 -22.28 5.78
N ASP A 89 17.14 -22.00 5.38
CA ASP A 89 15.89 -22.49 5.99
C ASP A 89 14.96 -23.07 4.91
N MET A 90 15.21 -24.31 4.46
CA MET A 90 14.42 -24.96 3.41
C MET A 90 13.12 -25.55 3.97
N PRO A 91 12.01 -25.52 3.21
CA PRO A 91 10.78 -26.21 3.60
C PRO A 91 11.04 -27.71 3.77
N ILE A 92 10.45 -28.31 4.81
CA ILE A 92 10.47 -29.76 5.02
C ILE A 92 9.66 -30.37 3.88
N GLU A 93 10.30 -31.18 3.03
CA GLU A 93 9.60 -31.91 1.98
C GLU A 93 8.64 -32.91 2.65
N HIS A 94 7.38 -32.97 2.19
CA HIS A 94 6.44 -33.96 2.66
C HIS A 94 6.97 -35.35 2.29
N GLU A 95 7.43 -36.12 3.28
CA GLU A 95 7.64 -37.55 3.11
C GLU A 95 6.29 -38.19 2.73
N GLY A 96 6.16 -38.54 1.46
CA GLY A 96 5.00 -39.23 0.92
C GLY A 96 5.44 -40.12 -0.23
N SER A 97 5.61 -41.40 0.06
CA SER A 97 5.79 -42.56 -0.84
C SER A 97 7.21 -42.91 -1.33
N SER A 98 8.01 -43.52 -0.46
CA SER A 98 8.89 -44.63 -0.90
C SER A 98 9.23 -45.56 0.27
N SER A 99 8.77 -46.82 0.12
CA SER A 99 9.10 -48.06 0.84
C SER A 99 8.54 -48.30 2.25
N ASP A 100 7.22 -48.37 2.37
CA ASP A 100 6.59 -49.52 3.05
C ASP A 100 6.66 -50.72 2.09
N SER A 101 7.68 -51.58 2.23
CA SER A 101 7.65 -52.97 1.73
C SER A 101 8.86 -53.74 2.26
N ASP A 102 8.56 -54.76 3.08
CA ASP A 102 9.30 -56.01 3.26
C ASP A 102 10.69 -55.90 3.93
N THR A 103 11.04 -56.63 5.00
CA THR A 103 10.72 -58.01 5.33
C THR A 103 11.09 -58.28 6.79
N GLU A 104 10.22 -59.00 7.47
CA GLU A 104 10.51 -59.82 8.67
C GLU A 104 11.82 -60.59 8.53
N SER A 105 12.68 -60.56 9.55
CA SER A 105 13.60 -61.67 9.86
C SER A 105 14.03 -61.61 11.32
N GLN A 106 13.75 -62.74 11.98
CA GLN A 106 14.10 -63.13 13.35
C GLN A 106 15.61 -63.30 13.54
#